data_AF-M0LU61-F1
#
_entry.id   AF-M0LU61-F1
#
_cell.length_a   1.000
_cell.length_b   1.000
_cell.length_c   1.000
_cell.angle_alpha   90.00
_cell.angle_beta   90.00
_cell.angle_gamma   90.00
#
_symmetry.space_group_name_H-M   'P 1'
#
loop_
_entity.id
_entity.type
_entity.pdbx_description
1 polymer ?
#
loop_
_entity_poly.entity_id
_entity_poly.type
_entity_poly.pdbx_seq_one_letter_code
_entity_poly.pdbx_strand_id
1 'polypeptide(L)'
;MQALVVAAHGSHLNPDASDPAYTHADAVRDRERFDEVREAFWKEEPHFREVLRTLESDEVFVVPLFISEGYFTERVIPRELRLEGWDPDLWDSDGTSATHATLEAEDVEKTVHYCGPVGTHDAMTDVIVRRAESVTGDPGVGEGFGLAVVGHGTERNENSAKAIEYHADRVRDRERFDEVRALFMDEEPEVDDVTDYFESRDVVLVPLFVADGYHTREDIPEDVGLTDDYRRGWDVPVDVDGHRIWYAGAVGTEGLLADVLLERAIDAGADVDVDIDAAVDPDPDADSDPTAEGAGTPPESEPEPEPESESGKERTLEAGGEDA
;
A
#
# COMPACT_ATOMS: atom_id res chain seq x y z
N MET A 1 -18.68 22.26 4.46
CA MET A 1 -18.23 21.42 3.34
C MET A 1 -16.93 20.80 3.78
N GLN A 2 -16.80 19.49 3.60
CA GLN A 2 -15.63 18.71 4.01
C GLN A 2 -14.96 18.13 2.77
N ALA A 3 -13.63 18.22 2.73
CA ALA A 3 -12.83 17.57 1.71
C ALA A 3 -11.96 16.45 2.31
N LEU A 4 -11.76 15.38 1.55
CA LEU A 4 -10.76 14.36 1.83
C LEU A 4 -9.59 14.50 0.84
N VAL A 5 -8.37 14.49 1.34
CA VAL A 5 -7.14 14.42 0.55
C VAL A 5 -6.42 13.12 0.84
N VAL A 6 -6.29 12.27 -0.17
CA VAL A 6 -5.46 11.06 -0.13
C VAL A 6 -4.03 11.48 -0.48
N ALA A 7 -3.16 11.50 0.53
CA ALA A 7 -1.78 11.93 0.38
C ALA A 7 -0.87 10.72 0.14
N ALA A 8 -0.41 10.54 -1.09
CA ALA A 8 0.45 9.43 -1.48
C ALA A 8 1.85 9.92 -1.88
N HIS A 9 2.83 9.02 -1.93
CA HIS A 9 4.17 9.40 -2.32
C HIS A 9 4.28 9.66 -3.85
N GLY A 10 3.64 8.83 -4.67
CA GLY A 10 3.72 8.88 -6.13
C GLY A 10 5.06 8.41 -6.69
N SER A 11 5.24 8.43 -8.01
CA SER A 11 6.51 7.98 -8.63
C SER A 11 6.81 8.64 -9.97
N HIS A 12 8.10 8.92 -10.21
CA HIS A 12 8.60 9.30 -11.55
C HIS A 12 9.00 8.11 -12.41
N LEU A 13 9.15 6.93 -11.80
CA LEU A 13 9.81 5.76 -12.40
C LEU A 13 8.81 4.65 -12.74
N ASN A 14 7.77 4.51 -11.93
CA ASN A 14 6.72 3.53 -12.12
C ASN A 14 5.36 4.24 -12.10
N PRO A 15 4.71 4.45 -13.27
CA PRO A 15 3.43 5.15 -13.33
C PRO A 15 2.33 4.42 -12.54
N ASP A 16 2.42 3.09 -12.40
CA ASP A 16 1.41 2.29 -11.70
C ASP A 16 1.47 2.48 -10.16
N ALA A 17 2.54 3.11 -9.63
CA ALA A 17 2.71 3.28 -8.19
C ALA A 17 1.69 4.25 -7.57
N SER A 18 1.04 5.08 -8.38
CA SER A 18 -0.03 5.98 -7.93
C SER A 18 -1.44 5.43 -8.15
N ASP A 19 -1.59 4.31 -8.87
CA ASP A 19 -2.90 3.71 -9.17
C ASP A 19 -3.73 3.42 -7.91
N PRO A 20 -3.17 2.93 -6.78
CA PRO A 20 -3.94 2.74 -5.56
C PRO A 20 -4.52 4.06 -5.03
N ALA A 21 -3.76 5.16 -5.07
CA ALA A 21 -4.24 6.44 -4.57
C ALA A 21 -5.46 6.93 -5.36
N TYR A 22 -5.40 6.85 -6.70
CA TYR A 22 -6.52 7.18 -7.57
C TYR A 22 -7.70 6.23 -7.37
N THR A 23 -7.45 4.92 -7.35
CA THR A 23 -8.50 3.90 -7.18
C THR A 23 -9.27 4.09 -5.87
N HIS A 24 -8.57 4.32 -4.76
CA HIS A 24 -9.22 4.52 -3.47
C HIS A 24 -9.93 5.86 -3.38
N ALA A 25 -9.35 6.92 -3.96
CA ALA A 25 -10.03 8.21 -4.03
C ALA A 25 -11.29 8.15 -4.89
N ASP A 26 -11.27 7.42 -6.02
CA ASP A 26 -12.46 7.12 -6.83
C ASP A 26 -13.51 6.38 -6.01
N ALA A 27 -13.13 5.31 -5.32
CA ALA A 27 -14.04 4.54 -4.46
C ALA A 27 -14.64 5.38 -3.33
N VAL A 28 -13.89 6.32 -2.74
CA VAL A 28 -14.42 7.25 -1.73
C VAL A 28 -15.36 8.28 -2.36
N ARG A 29 -15.06 8.77 -3.58
CA ARG A 29 -15.96 9.70 -4.31
C ARG A 29 -17.31 9.06 -4.61
N ASP A 30 -17.32 7.79 -5.00
CA ASP A 30 -18.54 7.04 -5.32
C ASP A 30 -19.47 6.85 -4.11
N ARG A 31 -18.94 6.97 -2.89
CA ARG A 31 -19.72 6.91 -1.65
C ARG A 31 -20.41 8.22 -1.28
N GLU A 32 -20.09 9.31 -1.99
CA GLU A 32 -20.69 10.65 -1.83
C GLU A 32 -20.70 11.16 -0.37
N ARG A 33 -19.67 10.81 0.41
CA ARG A 33 -19.54 11.19 1.83
C ARG A 33 -18.81 12.52 2.05
N PHE A 34 -17.97 12.93 1.11
CA PHE A 34 -17.27 14.21 1.12
C PHE A 34 -17.75 15.09 -0.04
N ASP A 35 -17.75 16.40 0.16
CA ASP A 35 -18.07 17.35 -0.91
C ASP A 35 -16.97 17.35 -1.99
N GLU A 36 -15.72 17.11 -1.58
CA GLU A 36 -14.57 17.00 -2.45
C GLU A 36 -13.64 15.88 -2.01
N VAL A 37 -13.12 15.11 -2.95
CA VAL A 37 -12.01 14.18 -2.71
C VAL A 37 -10.92 14.49 -3.72
N ARG A 38 -9.68 14.55 -3.27
CA ARG A 38 -8.49 14.80 -4.10
C ARG A 38 -7.37 13.87 -3.72
N GLU A 39 -6.57 13.49 -4.70
CA GLU A 39 -5.26 12.92 -4.50
C GLU A 39 -4.24 14.04 -4.42
N ALA A 40 -3.19 13.81 -3.64
CA ALA A 40 -2.01 14.65 -3.68
C ALA A 40 -0.77 13.77 -3.55
N PHE A 41 0.29 14.17 -4.26
CA PHE A 41 1.51 13.41 -4.38
C PHE A 41 2.74 14.23 -4.00
N TRP A 42 3.81 13.53 -3.61
CA TRP A 42 5.13 14.12 -3.43
C TRP A 42 5.90 14.21 -4.74
N LYS A 43 5.95 13.11 -5.48
CA LYS A 43 6.74 13.01 -6.72
C LYS A 43 5.91 13.32 -7.96
N GLU A 44 4.64 13.68 -7.89
CA GLU A 44 3.89 13.99 -9.12
C GLU A 44 2.78 15.01 -8.87
N GLU A 45 2.05 15.35 -9.93
CA GLU A 45 0.89 16.23 -9.82
C GLU A 45 -0.39 15.39 -9.59
N PRO A 46 -1.34 15.86 -8.75
CA PRO A 46 -1.33 17.12 -8.02
C PRO A 46 -0.38 17.14 -6.80
N HIS A 47 0.45 18.17 -6.66
CA HIS A 47 1.46 18.19 -5.59
C HIS A 47 0.87 18.65 -4.23
N PHE A 48 1.37 18.10 -3.10
CA PHE A 48 0.94 18.48 -1.74
C PHE A 48 0.85 20.00 -1.52
N ARG A 49 1.86 20.72 -2.01
CA ARG A 49 1.98 22.18 -1.88
C ARG A 49 0.81 22.96 -2.49
N GLU A 50 0.12 22.39 -3.46
CA GLU A 50 -0.96 23.06 -4.19
C GLU A 50 -2.35 22.53 -3.86
N VAL A 51 -2.48 21.29 -3.36
CA VAL A 51 -3.79 20.63 -3.19
C VAL A 51 -4.78 21.47 -2.39
N LEU A 52 -4.36 22.07 -1.26
CA LEU A 52 -5.26 22.87 -0.41
C LEU A 52 -5.81 24.12 -1.12
N ARG A 53 -5.09 24.68 -2.11
CA ARG A 53 -5.57 25.82 -2.91
C ARG A 53 -6.61 25.43 -3.96
N THR A 54 -6.69 24.15 -4.28
CA THR A 54 -7.63 23.64 -5.28
C THR A 54 -8.99 23.28 -4.68
N LEU A 55 -9.08 23.24 -3.34
CA LEU A 55 -10.28 22.87 -2.61
C LEU A 55 -11.16 24.08 -2.34
N GLU A 56 -12.46 23.94 -2.54
CA GLU A 56 -13.46 24.92 -2.14
C GLU A 56 -13.82 24.76 -0.65
N SER A 57 -13.77 23.55 -0.12
CA SER A 57 -14.09 23.17 1.27
C SER A 57 -13.10 23.73 2.29
N ASP A 58 -13.59 24.24 3.43
CA ASP A 58 -12.76 24.87 4.48
C ASP A 58 -12.25 23.88 5.53
N GLU A 59 -12.93 22.75 5.70
CA GLU A 59 -12.53 21.64 6.56
C GLU A 59 -11.91 20.53 5.68
N VAL A 60 -10.64 20.21 5.89
CA VAL A 60 -9.90 19.29 5.03
C VAL A 60 -9.29 18.16 5.86
N PHE A 61 -9.65 16.92 5.54
CA PHE A 61 -9.07 15.71 6.13
C PHE A 61 -7.96 15.23 5.21
N VAL A 62 -6.72 15.19 5.70
CA VAL A 62 -5.60 14.70 4.92
C VAL A 62 -5.18 13.36 5.50
N VAL A 63 -5.34 12.30 4.71
CA VAL A 63 -5.00 10.92 5.11
C VAL A 63 -3.81 10.44 4.29
N PRO A 64 -2.64 10.21 4.92
CA PRO A 64 -1.49 9.62 4.25
C PRO A 64 -1.75 8.15 3.87
N LEU A 65 -1.65 7.86 2.58
CA LEU A 65 -1.65 6.50 2.04
C LEU A 65 -0.22 5.93 2.14
N PHE A 66 0.16 5.54 3.36
CA PHE A 66 1.47 4.97 3.71
C PHE A 66 1.27 3.82 4.71
N ILE A 67 2.18 2.85 4.69
CA ILE A 67 2.13 1.68 5.59
C ILE A 67 2.63 2.00 7.01
N SER A 68 3.52 2.96 7.18
CA SER A 68 4.07 3.29 8.49
C SER A 68 4.26 4.78 8.70
N GLU A 69 4.47 5.17 9.96
CA GLU A 69 4.99 6.48 10.31
C GLU A 69 6.47 6.59 9.93
N GLY A 70 6.92 7.81 9.62
CA GLY A 70 8.32 8.08 9.34
C GLY A 70 8.55 9.43 8.66
N TYR A 71 9.71 9.59 8.04
CA TYR A 71 10.16 10.89 7.49
C TYR A 71 9.12 11.60 6.62
N PHE A 72 8.40 10.87 5.75
CA PHE A 72 7.41 11.48 4.87
C PHE A 72 6.18 11.99 5.64
N THR A 73 5.57 11.14 6.46
CA THR A 73 4.36 11.47 7.22
C THR A 73 4.66 12.45 8.36
N GLU A 74 5.84 12.40 8.95
CA GLU A 74 6.22 13.26 10.09
C GLU A 74 6.85 14.59 9.67
N ARG A 75 7.46 14.69 8.47
CA ARG A 75 8.23 15.87 8.08
C ARG A 75 7.86 16.43 6.71
N VAL A 76 7.74 15.59 5.69
CA VAL A 76 7.56 16.07 4.31
C VAL A 76 6.14 16.59 4.10
N ILE A 77 5.14 15.75 4.30
CA ILE A 77 3.73 16.11 4.03
C ILE A 77 3.31 17.35 4.85
N PRO A 78 3.54 17.42 6.17
CA PRO A 78 3.14 18.58 6.97
C PRO A 78 3.83 19.88 6.53
N ARG A 79 5.11 19.80 6.18
CA ARG A 79 5.88 20.94 5.70
C ARG A 79 5.36 21.44 4.36
N GLU A 80 5.08 20.54 3.41
CA GLU A 80 4.59 20.93 2.09
C GLU A 80 3.15 21.49 2.15
N LEU A 81 2.33 20.98 3.07
CA LEU A 81 1.00 21.51 3.40
C LEU A 81 1.05 22.78 4.26
N ARG A 82 2.23 23.17 4.77
CA ARG A 82 2.46 24.36 5.60
C ARG A 82 1.59 24.37 6.86
N LEU A 83 1.56 23.25 7.55
CA LEU A 83 0.85 23.09 8.83
C LEU A 83 1.72 23.68 9.96
N GLU A 84 1.52 24.96 10.28
CA GLU A 84 2.28 25.63 11.35
C GLU A 84 2.00 24.98 12.70
N GLY A 85 3.05 24.74 13.49
CA GLY A 85 2.92 24.13 14.81
C GLY A 85 2.77 22.60 14.78
N TRP A 86 2.86 21.97 13.60
CA TRP A 86 2.97 20.52 13.49
C TRP A 86 4.17 19.97 14.28
N ASP A 87 3.90 18.94 15.08
CA ASP A 87 4.89 18.10 15.74
C ASP A 87 4.33 16.66 15.81
N PRO A 88 5.14 15.61 15.52
CA PRO A 88 4.68 14.22 15.60
C PRO A 88 4.07 13.82 16.95
N ASP A 89 4.49 14.45 18.05
CA ASP A 89 3.93 14.20 19.39
C ASP A 89 2.42 14.55 19.47
N LEU A 90 1.88 15.33 18.51
CA LEU A 90 0.47 15.68 18.44
C LEU A 90 -0.45 14.50 18.07
N TRP A 91 0.07 13.45 17.44
CA TRP A 91 -0.72 12.29 17.03
C TRP A 91 -0.85 11.19 18.08
N ASP A 92 -0.25 11.35 19.27
CA ASP A 92 -0.28 10.38 20.39
C ASP A 92 0.04 8.94 19.94
N SER A 93 1.08 8.78 19.10
CA SER A 93 1.48 7.49 18.54
C SER A 93 2.65 6.85 19.29
N ASP A 94 2.65 5.53 19.35
CA ASP A 94 3.80 4.69 19.70
C ASP A 94 4.53 4.11 18.45
N GLY A 95 4.15 4.58 17.26
CA GLY A 95 4.65 4.14 15.95
C GLY A 95 3.69 3.21 15.21
N THR A 96 2.60 2.78 15.84
CA THR A 96 1.58 1.89 15.26
C THR A 96 0.14 2.37 15.47
N SER A 97 -0.06 3.54 16.09
CA SER A 97 -1.37 3.97 16.59
C SER A 97 -1.66 5.47 16.38
N ALA A 98 -0.98 6.13 15.45
CA ALA A 98 -1.18 7.56 15.20
C ALA A 98 -2.66 7.91 14.99
N THR A 99 -3.10 8.97 15.67
CA THR A 99 -4.47 9.47 15.61
C THR A 99 -4.62 10.57 14.56
N HIS A 100 -4.72 11.83 14.98
CA HIS A 100 -4.78 13.00 14.09
C HIS A 100 -4.39 14.28 14.84
N ALA A 101 -4.14 15.35 14.10
CA ALA A 101 -3.90 16.69 14.62
C ALA A 101 -4.66 17.71 13.78
N THR A 102 -5.34 18.64 14.43
CA THR A 102 -6.08 19.72 13.77
C THR A 102 -5.26 20.99 13.79
N LEU A 103 -4.92 21.52 12.62
CA LEU A 103 -4.01 22.65 12.41
C LEU A 103 -4.58 23.60 11.36
N GLU A 104 -4.19 24.87 11.41
CA GLU A 104 -4.50 25.83 10.35
C GLU A 104 -3.33 25.85 9.35
N ALA A 105 -3.62 25.86 8.05
CA ALA A 105 -2.59 26.05 7.03
C ALA A 105 -2.19 27.53 6.94
N GLU A 106 -0.88 27.84 6.89
CA GLU A 106 -0.39 29.23 7.00
C GLU A 106 -0.86 30.19 5.89
N ASP A 107 -1.16 29.66 4.72
CA ASP A 107 -1.26 30.42 3.47
C ASP A 107 -2.58 30.25 2.73
N VAL A 108 -3.50 29.48 3.31
CA VAL A 108 -4.87 29.30 2.88
C VAL A 108 -5.76 29.28 4.12
N GLU A 109 -6.95 29.90 4.07
CA GLU A 109 -7.89 29.91 5.19
C GLU A 109 -8.61 28.55 5.29
N LYS A 110 -7.88 27.50 5.69
CA LYS A 110 -8.35 26.11 5.78
C LYS A 110 -7.94 25.48 7.12
N THR A 111 -8.89 24.79 7.74
CA THR A 111 -8.65 23.92 8.90
C THR A 111 -8.34 22.52 8.39
N VAL A 112 -7.14 22.02 8.71
CA VAL A 112 -6.62 20.74 8.25
C VAL A 112 -6.58 19.75 9.41
N HIS A 113 -7.31 18.65 9.27
CA HIS A 113 -7.21 17.46 10.11
C HIS A 113 -6.20 16.51 9.47
N TYR A 114 -4.95 16.64 9.90
CA TYR A 114 -3.88 15.78 9.42
C TYR A 114 -3.95 14.46 10.18
N CYS A 115 -4.28 13.37 9.49
CA CYS A 115 -4.56 12.06 10.08
C CYS A 115 -3.30 11.17 10.06
N GLY A 116 -3.23 10.21 10.99
CA GLY A 116 -2.23 9.15 10.94
C GLY A 116 -2.30 8.36 9.63
N PRO A 117 -1.17 7.77 9.18
CA PRO A 117 -1.14 6.98 7.95
C PRO A 117 -2.09 5.77 8.02
N VAL A 118 -2.60 5.31 6.88
CA VAL A 118 -3.55 4.17 6.86
C VAL A 118 -2.96 2.92 7.52
N GLY A 119 -1.67 2.64 7.32
CA GLY A 119 -1.01 1.46 7.83
C GLY A 119 -0.84 1.39 9.35
N THR A 120 -1.11 2.48 10.07
CA THR A 120 -1.16 2.47 11.54
C THR A 120 -2.60 2.42 12.07
N HIS A 121 -3.58 2.10 11.21
CA HIS A 121 -4.97 1.97 11.59
C HIS A 121 -5.34 0.50 11.81
N ASP A 122 -6.12 0.23 12.85
CA ASP A 122 -6.54 -1.13 13.21
C ASP A 122 -7.24 -1.88 12.08
N ALA A 123 -8.05 -1.18 11.29
CA ALA A 123 -8.80 -1.73 10.16
C ALA A 123 -7.89 -2.25 9.02
N MET A 124 -6.61 -1.88 8.96
CA MET A 124 -5.67 -2.50 8.01
C MET A 124 -5.49 -4.00 8.26
N THR A 125 -5.71 -4.45 9.50
CA THR A 125 -5.76 -5.88 9.82
C THR A 125 -6.87 -6.59 9.02
N ASP A 126 -8.01 -5.93 8.82
CA ASP A 126 -9.12 -6.47 8.02
C ASP A 126 -8.79 -6.44 6.52
N VAL A 127 -8.06 -5.42 6.06
CA VAL A 127 -7.58 -5.35 4.66
C VAL A 127 -6.61 -6.51 4.34
N ILE A 128 -5.70 -6.85 5.25
CA ILE A 128 -4.78 -8.00 5.08
C ILE A 128 -5.57 -9.30 4.96
N VAL A 129 -6.54 -9.51 5.85
CA VAL A 129 -7.38 -10.71 5.83
C VAL A 129 -8.24 -10.73 4.56
N ARG A 130 -8.81 -9.60 4.17
CA ARG A 130 -9.55 -9.47 2.91
C ARG A 130 -8.67 -9.79 1.71
N ARG A 131 -7.41 -9.38 1.74
CA ARG A 131 -6.46 -9.69 0.67
C ARG A 131 -6.20 -11.19 0.55
N ALA A 132 -6.17 -11.91 1.68
CA ALA A 132 -6.09 -13.36 1.69
C ALA A 132 -7.36 -14.02 1.11
N GLU A 133 -8.54 -13.48 1.41
CA GLU A 133 -9.80 -13.94 0.81
C GLU A 133 -9.80 -13.73 -0.71
N SER A 134 -9.38 -12.54 -1.18
CA SER A 134 -9.33 -12.16 -2.59
C SER A 134 -8.42 -13.09 -3.40
N VAL A 135 -7.18 -13.33 -2.94
CA VAL A 135 -6.21 -14.16 -3.68
C VAL A 135 -6.61 -15.64 -3.71
N THR A 136 -7.28 -16.13 -2.67
CA THR A 136 -7.74 -17.53 -2.61
C THR A 136 -9.12 -17.72 -3.27
N GLY A 137 -9.86 -16.64 -3.50
CA GLY A 137 -11.26 -16.68 -3.93
C GLY A 137 -12.20 -17.28 -2.87
N ASP A 138 -11.78 -17.31 -1.60
CA ASP A 138 -12.53 -17.93 -0.50
C ASP A 138 -12.69 -16.97 0.69
N PRO A 139 -13.90 -16.43 0.93
CA PRO A 139 -14.19 -15.62 2.12
C PRO A 139 -13.97 -16.37 3.45
N GLY A 140 -13.97 -17.70 3.41
CA GLY A 140 -13.75 -18.59 4.55
C GLY A 140 -12.29 -19.02 4.76
N VAL A 141 -11.33 -18.52 3.96
CA VAL A 141 -9.91 -18.89 4.10
C VAL A 141 -9.43 -18.68 5.54
N GLY A 142 -8.74 -19.67 6.11
CA GLY A 142 -8.41 -19.70 7.53
C GLY A 142 -7.84 -21.05 7.97
N GLU A 143 -8.67 -21.91 8.56
CA GLU A 143 -8.27 -23.25 9.05
C GLU A 143 -7.54 -24.05 7.96
N GLY A 144 -6.38 -24.61 8.30
CA GLY A 144 -5.50 -25.33 7.36
C GLY A 144 -4.54 -24.44 6.54
N PHE A 145 -4.63 -23.12 6.66
CA PHE A 145 -3.73 -22.16 6.03
C PHE A 145 -2.81 -21.47 7.05
N GLY A 146 -1.57 -21.23 6.62
CA GLY A 146 -0.70 -20.21 7.19
C GLY A 146 -0.90 -18.85 6.50
N LEU A 147 -0.59 -17.76 7.20
CA LEU A 147 -0.54 -16.41 6.65
C LEU A 147 0.81 -15.75 6.96
N ALA A 148 1.52 -15.30 5.93
CA ALA A 148 2.70 -14.46 6.05
C ALA A 148 2.35 -13.01 5.71
N VAL A 149 2.62 -12.09 6.64
CA VAL A 149 2.59 -10.64 6.39
C VAL A 149 4.02 -10.21 6.13
N VAL A 150 4.28 -9.61 4.96
CA VAL A 150 5.65 -9.34 4.49
C VAL A 150 5.91 -7.84 4.38
N GLY A 151 7.05 -7.36 4.87
CA GLY A 151 7.51 -5.98 4.66
C GLY A 151 9.03 -5.89 4.49
N HIS A 152 9.58 -4.68 4.44
CA HIS A 152 11.03 -4.49 4.31
C HIS A 152 11.81 -4.94 5.55
N GLY A 153 11.44 -4.39 6.71
CA GLY A 153 12.17 -4.56 7.96
C GLY A 153 12.75 -3.25 8.51
N THR A 154 13.60 -3.36 9.52
CA THR A 154 14.12 -2.26 10.34
C THR A 154 15.21 -1.44 9.66
N GLU A 155 15.97 -2.02 8.71
CA GLU A 155 17.06 -1.33 8.02
C GLU A 155 16.59 -0.04 7.32
N ARG A 156 15.37 -0.04 6.79
CA ARG A 156 14.76 1.14 6.17
C ARG A 156 14.05 2.04 7.18
N ASN A 157 13.24 1.46 8.07
CA ASN A 157 12.48 2.19 9.07
C ASN A 157 11.98 1.25 10.18
N GLU A 158 12.39 1.46 11.42
CA GLU A 158 11.92 0.68 12.58
C GLU A 158 10.38 0.67 12.72
N ASN A 159 9.70 1.76 12.37
CA ASN A 159 8.23 1.80 12.44
C ASN A 159 7.56 0.96 11.34
N SER A 160 8.26 0.71 10.21
CA SER A 160 7.75 -0.21 9.19
C SER A 160 7.72 -1.64 9.74
N ALA A 161 8.81 -2.11 10.35
CA ALA A 161 8.85 -3.43 10.96
C ALA A 161 7.77 -3.59 12.04
N LYS A 162 7.62 -2.58 12.93
CA LYS A 162 6.56 -2.57 13.95
C LYS A 162 5.17 -2.70 13.35
N ALA A 163 4.87 -2.05 12.23
CA ALA A 163 3.55 -2.14 11.59
C ALA A 163 3.27 -3.57 11.08
N ILE A 164 4.28 -4.23 10.48
CA ILE A 164 4.17 -5.63 10.04
C ILE A 164 3.90 -6.54 11.24
N GLU A 165 4.71 -6.45 12.29
CA GLU A 165 4.57 -7.25 13.51
C GLU A 165 3.21 -7.01 14.16
N TYR A 166 2.81 -5.74 14.30
CA TYR A 166 1.54 -5.32 14.87
C TYR A 166 0.35 -6.00 14.18
N HIS A 167 0.31 -5.94 12.85
CA HIS A 167 -0.78 -6.55 12.10
C HIS A 167 -0.71 -8.08 12.10
N ALA A 168 0.47 -8.68 11.98
CA ALA A 168 0.64 -10.12 12.08
C ALA A 168 0.16 -10.66 13.44
N ASP A 169 0.50 -9.97 14.53
CA ASP A 169 0.07 -10.31 15.88
C ASP A 169 -1.45 -10.17 16.03
N ARG A 170 -2.05 -9.10 15.52
CA ARG A 170 -3.50 -8.92 15.54
C ARG A 170 -4.26 -9.96 14.73
N VAL A 171 -3.72 -10.37 13.57
CA VAL A 171 -4.34 -11.48 12.82
C VAL A 171 -4.19 -12.80 13.60
N ARG A 172 -3.05 -13.02 14.25
CA ARG A 172 -2.81 -14.20 15.09
C ARG A 172 -3.79 -14.27 16.27
N ASP A 173 -4.05 -13.15 16.93
CA ASP A 173 -4.98 -13.04 18.07
C ASP A 173 -6.43 -13.33 17.67
N ARG A 174 -6.78 -13.28 16.38
CA ARG A 174 -8.10 -13.66 15.87
C ARG A 174 -8.26 -15.18 15.73
N GLU A 175 -7.19 -15.96 15.84
CA GLU A 175 -7.18 -17.43 15.72
C GLU A 175 -7.88 -17.93 14.44
N ARG A 176 -7.80 -17.16 13.34
CA ARG A 176 -8.44 -17.46 12.05
C ARG A 176 -7.62 -18.43 11.20
N PHE A 177 -6.29 -18.27 11.21
CA PHE A 177 -5.33 -19.09 10.47
C PHE A 177 -4.59 -20.01 11.44
N ASP A 178 -4.13 -21.16 10.96
CA ASP A 178 -3.39 -22.12 11.79
C ASP A 178 -2.05 -21.53 12.26
N GLU A 179 -1.43 -20.71 11.40
CA GLU A 179 -0.16 -20.05 11.65
C GLU A 179 -0.13 -18.64 11.06
N VAL A 180 0.42 -17.67 11.80
CA VAL A 180 0.66 -16.31 11.28
C VAL A 180 2.09 -15.89 11.58
N ARG A 181 2.81 -15.40 10.57
CA ARG A 181 4.20 -14.93 10.66
C ARG A 181 4.33 -13.53 10.06
N ALA A 182 5.10 -12.68 10.72
CA ALA A 182 5.72 -11.51 10.07
C ALA A 182 7.02 -11.99 9.44
N LEU A 183 7.25 -11.68 8.17
CA LEU A 183 8.51 -11.95 7.45
C LEU A 183 9.02 -10.66 6.83
N PHE A 184 10.33 -10.58 6.59
CA PHE A 184 10.97 -9.36 6.12
C PHE A 184 11.89 -9.61 4.93
N MET A 185 12.17 -8.56 4.16
CA MET A 185 13.07 -8.66 3.01
C MET A 185 14.54 -8.48 3.41
N ASP A 186 14.80 -7.61 4.39
CA ASP A 186 16.15 -7.15 4.74
C ASP A 186 16.59 -7.61 6.16
N GLU A 187 15.80 -8.44 6.86
CA GLU A 187 16.14 -8.97 8.18
C GLU A 187 15.44 -10.30 8.53
N GLU A 188 15.93 -11.01 9.54
CA GLU A 188 15.28 -12.23 10.04
C GLU A 188 13.96 -11.93 10.78
N PRO A 189 12.91 -12.76 10.62
CA PRO A 189 12.80 -13.89 9.70
C PRO A 189 12.61 -13.44 8.23
N GLU A 190 13.50 -13.91 7.35
CA GLU A 190 13.56 -13.45 5.96
C GLU A 190 12.46 -14.13 5.11
N VAL A 191 11.99 -13.43 4.06
CA VAL A 191 10.89 -13.92 3.21
C VAL A 191 11.32 -15.01 2.23
N ASP A 192 12.60 -15.06 1.88
CA ASP A 192 13.19 -16.10 1.02
C ASP A 192 13.04 -17.50 1.62
N ASP A 193 13.19 -17.62 2.94
CA ASP A 193 13.04 -18.84 3.72
C ASP A 193 11.57 -19.09 4.17
N VAL A 194 10.56 -18.52 3.49
CA VAL A 194 9.14 -18.60 3.91
C VAL A 194 8.70 -20.02 4.28
N THR A 195 9.11 -21.04 3.53
CA THR A 195 8.70 -22.44 3.77
C THR A 195 9.28 -23.04 5.04
N ASP A 196 10.35 -22.48 5.59
CA ASP A 196 10.97 -22.94 6.84
C ASP A 196 10.21 -22.47 8.09
N TYR A 197 9.34 -21.46 7.94
CA TYR A 197 8.59 -20.86 9.04
C TYR A 197 7.15 -21.39 9.23
N PHE A 198 6.69 -22.26 8.33
CA PHE A 198 5.33 -22.82 8.33
C PHE A 198 5.31 -24.35 8.34
N GLU A 199 4.36 -24.92 9.07
CA GLU A 199 4.01 -26.36 8.99
C GLU A 199 2.81 -26.59 8.06
N SER A 200 1.98 -25.56 7.90
CA SER A 200 0.77 -25.54 7.06
C SER A 200 1.13 -25.63 5.59
N ARG A 201 0.58 -26.62 4.88
CA ARG A 201 0.89 -26.81 3.46
C ARG A 201 0.47 -25.61 2.61
N ASP A 202 -0.66 -24.99 2.89
CA ASP A 202 -1.10 -23.80 2.18
C ASP A 202 -0.71 -22.55 2.96
N VAL A 203 -0.02 -21.62 2.29
CA VAL A 203 0.43 -20.37 2.91
C VAL A 203 -0.01 -19.21 2.03
N VAL A 204 -0.77 -18.28 2.58
CA VAL A 204 -1.05 -17.00 1.92
C VAL A 204 0.06 -16.02 2.26
N LEU A 205 0.66 -15.41 1.25
CA LEU A 205 1.72 -14.41 1.40
C LEU A 205 1.16 -13.05 0.99
N VAL A 206 1.07 -12.13 1.96
CA VAL A 206 0.52 -10.78 1.79
C VAL A 206 1.61 -9.73 2.04
N PRO A 207 2.18 -9.15 0.97
CA PRO A 207 3.05 -7.98 1.08
C PRO A 207 2.29 -6.74 1.58
N LEU A 208 2.75 -6.15 2.68
CA LEU A 208 2.22 -4.91 3.24
C LEU A 208 2.89 -3.70 2.59
N PHE A 209 2.51 -3.45 1.33
CA PHE A 209 2.95 -2.32 0.50
C PHE A 209 1.73 -1.56 -0.03
N VAL A 210 1.85 -0.26 -0.33
CA VAL A 210 0.72 0.51 -0.86
C VAL A 210 0.42 0.15 -2.31
N ALA A 211 1.45 -0.03 -3.14
CA ALA A 211 1.30 -0.31 -4.55
C ALA A 211 2.15 -1.51 -4.97
N ASP A 212 1.73 -2.16 -6.05
CA ASP A 212 2.60 -3.14 -6.68
C ASP A 212 3.73 -2.44 -7.43
N GLY A 213 4.95 -2.88 -7.18
CA GLY A 213 6.16 -2.25 -7.70
C GLY A 213 7.29 -3.25 -7.83
N TYR A 214 8.52 -2.73 -7.91
CA TYR A 214 9.71 -3.55 -8.08
C TYR A 214 9.78 -4.71 -7.05
N HIS A 215 9.58 -4.42 -5.77
CA HIS A 215 9.63 -5.46 -4.72
C HIS A 215 8.53 -6.52 -4.84
N THR A 216 7.27 -6.15 -5.09
CA THR A 216 6.16 -7.12 -5.15
C THR A 216 6.01 -7.80 -6.52
N ARG A 217 6.60 -7.24 -7.57
CA ARG A 217 6.54 -7.80 -8.93
C ARG A 217 7.80 -8.53 -9.33
N GLU A 218 8.96 -8.19 -8.76
CA GLU A 218 10.27 -8.72 -9.15
C GLU A 218 10.95 -9.46 -7.99
N ASP A 219 11.34 -8.76 -6.92
CA ASP A 219 12.18 -9.36 -5.86
C ASP A 219 11.46 -10.46 -5.07
N ILE A 220 10.35 -10.15 -4.39
CA ILE A 220 9.67 -11.12 -3.51
C ILE A 220 9.25 -12.38 -4.27
N PRO A 221 8.67 -12.31 -5.49
CA PRO A 221 8.36 -13.51 -6.26
C PRO A 221 9.58 -14.37 -6.61
N GLU A 222 10.73 -13.78 -6.92
CA GLU A 222 11.97 -14.52 -7.21
C GLU A 222 12.60 -15.09 -5.93
N ASP A 223 12.67 -14.29 -4.85
CA ASP A 223 13.25 -14.68 -3.56
C ASP A 223 12.48 -15.83 -2.92
N VAL A 224 11.15 -15.81 -2.98
CA VAL A 224 10.28 -16.89 -2.49
C VAL A 224 10.31 -18.13 -3.40
N GLY A 225 10.83 -18.01 -4.62
CA GLY A 225 10.85 -19.12 -5.59
C GLY A 225 9.51 -19.35 -6.29
N LEU A 226 8.66 -18.32 -6.41
CA LEU A 226 7.42 -18.39 -7.23
C LEU A 226 7.75 -18.47 -8.72
N THR A 227 8.86 -17.88 -9.14
CA THR A 227 9.36 -17.86 -10.51
C THR A 227 10.88 -17.66 -10.54
N ASP A 228 11.53 -18.16 -11.59
CA ASP A 228 12.97 -17.88 -11.87
C ASP A 228 13.18 -16.60 -12.72
N ASP A 229 12.09 -16.02 -13.25
CA ASP A 229 12.11 -14.85 -14.13
C ASP A 229 10.74 -14.15 -14.04
N TYR A 230 10.66 -13.07 -13.27
CA TYR A 230 9.40 -12.34 -13.03
C TYR A 230 8.66 -11.93 -14.31
N ARG A 231 9.37 -11.75 -15.42
CA ARG A 231 8.80 -11.32 -16.70
C ARG A 231 7.90 -12.37 -17.34
N ARG A 232 7.96 -13.61 -16.85
CA ARG A 232 7.12 -14.72 -17.33
C ARG A 232 5.82 -14.86 -16.55
N GLY A 233 5.68 -14.12 -15.44
CA GLY A 233 4.61 -14.31 -14.47
C GLY A 233 4.71 -15.64 -13.74
N TRP A 234 3.73 -15.88 -12.87
CA TRP A 234 3.58 -17.10 -12.08
C TRP A 234 2.09 -17.43 -11.93
N ASP A 235 1.79 -18.71 -11.74
CA ASP A 235 0.44 -19.14 -11.37
C ASP A 235 0.19 -18.86 -9.88
N VAL A 236 -1.07 -18.86 -9.45
CA VAL A 236 -1.40 -18.78 -8.02
C VAL A 236 -2.43 -19.87 -7.69
N PRO A 237 -2.13 -20.80 -6.75
CA PRO A 237 -0.89 -20.92 -5.97
C PRO A 237 0.27 -21.55 -6.75
N VAL A 238 1.51 -21.36 -6.26
CA VAL A 238 2.74 -22.07 -6.73
C VAL A 238 3.18 -23.10 -5.68
N ASP A 239 3.58 -24.30 -6.10
CA ASP A 239 4.23 -25.27 -5.21
C ASP A 239 5.73 -24.89 -5.02
N VAL A 240 6.12 -24.51 -3.79
CA VAL A 240 7.50 -24.19 -3.37
C VAL A 240 7.87 -25.10 -2.20
N ASP A 241 8.90 -25.94 -2.36
CA ASP A 241 9.41 -26.86 -1.32
C ASP A 241 8.34 -27.65 -0.54
N GLY A 242 7.26 -28.05 -1.23
CA GLY A 242 6.16 -28.84 -0.67
C GLY A 242 5.00 -28.03 -0.09
N HIS A 243 5.12 -26.70 -0.08
CA HIS A 243 4.08 -25.74 0.29
C HIS A 243 3.42 -25.15 -0.95
N ARG A 244 2.13 -24.78 -0.86
CA ARG A 244 1.40 -24.04 -1.88
C ARG A 244 1.32 -22.58 -1.45
N ILE A 245 2.05 -21.72 -2.15
CA ILE A 245 2.12 -20.30 -1.84
C ILE A 245 1.08 -19.53 -2.66
N TRP A 246 0.16 -18.88 -1.94
CA TRP A 246 -0.87 -18.01 -2.49
C TRP A 246 -0.39 -16.56 -2.39
N TYR A 247 0.30 -16.08 -3.42
CA TYR A 247 0.89 -14.75 -3.44
C TYR A 247 -0.14 -13.68 -3.80
N ALA A 248 -0.43 -12.78 -2.86
CA ALA A 248 -1.54 -11.85 -3.00
C ALA A 248 -1.17 -10.51 -3.67
N GLY A 249 0.11 -10.19 -3.86
CA GLY A 249 0.54 -8.84 -4.25
C GLY A 249 0.25 -7.78 -3.17
N ALA A 250 0.59 -6.52 -3.44
CA ALA A 250 0.55 -5.45 -2.46
C ALA A 250 -0.85 -5.26 -1.81
N VAL A 251 -0.90 -5.20 -0.48
CA VAL A 251 -2.13 -5.00 0.29
C VAL A 251 -2.88 -3.74 -0.13
N GLY A 252 -2.16 -2.68 -0.52
CA GLY A 252 -2.79 -1.43 -0.88
C GLY A 252 -3.55 -1.45 -2.20
N THR A 253 -3.50 -2.56 -2.94
CA THR A 253 -4.40 -2.78 -4.09
C THR A 253 -5.74 -3.40 -3.70
N GLU A 254 -5.97 -3.71 -2.42
CA GLU A 254 -7.24 -4.24 -1.91
C GLU A 254 -8.28 -3.14 -1.76
N GLY A 255 -9.48 -3.34 -2.31
CA GLY A 255 -10.54 -2.33 -2.34
C GLY A 255 -11.03 -1.89 -0.96
N LEU A 256 -10.94 -2.78 0.04
CA LEU A 256 -11.29 -2.47 1.44
C LEU A 256 -10.39 -1.38 2.05
N LEU A 257 -9.24 -1.05 1.44
CA LEU A 257 -8.40 0.05 1.92
C LEU A 257 -9.14 1.41 1.85
N ALA A 258 -10.04 1.60 0.89
CA ALA A 258 -10.85 2.82 0.80
C ALA A 258 -11.67 3.06 2.09
N ASP A 259 -12.09 1.99 2.78
CA ASP A 259 -12.76 2.08 4.07
C ASP A 259 -11.82 2.58 5.17
N VAL A 260 -10.56 2.17 5.15
CA VAL A 260 -9.56 2.67 6.11
C VAL A 260 -9.33 4.18 5.96
N LEU A 261 -9.36 4.71 4.73
CA LEU A 261 -9.29 6.16 4.50
C LEU A 261 -10.47 6.90 5.13
N LEU A 262 -11.68 6.33 5.03
CA LEU A 262 -12.88 6.90 5.64
C LEU A 262 -12.83 6.81 7.17
N GLU A 263 -12.48 5.66 7.73
CA GLU A 263 -12.33 5.46 9.18
C GLU A 263 -11.32 6.45 9.76
N ARG A 264 -10.19 6.68 9.08
CA ARG A 264 -9.21 7.72 9.47
C ARG A 264 -9.81 9.11 9.54
N ALA A 265 -10.62 9.48 8.55
CA ALA A 265 -11.26 10.78 8.55
C ALA A 265 -12.37 10.87 9.62
N ILE A 266 -13.12 9.79 9.86
CA ILE A 266 -14.15 9.70 10.92
C ILE A 266 -13.53 9.86 12.30
N ASP A 267 -12.43 9.15 12.58
CA ASP A 267 -11.68 9.27 13.84
C ASP A 267 -11.16 10.69 14.08
N ALA A 268 -10.88 11.42 13.00
CA ALA A 268 -10.50 12.82 13.02
C ALA A 268 -11.69 13.80 13.11
N GLY A 269 -12.93 13.29 13.13
CA GLY A 269 -14.14 14.09 13.31
C GLY A 269 -14.87 14.47 12.01
N ALA A 270 -14.66 13.76 10.91
CA ALA A 270 -15.47 13.94 9.71
C ALA A 270 -16.95 13.64 9.99
N ASP A 271 -17.85 14.47 9.48
CA ASP A 271 -19.31 14.33 9.68
C ASP A 271 -19.88 13.48 8.54
N VAL A 272 -19.48 12.20 8.53
CA VAL A 272 -19.90 11.24 7.51
C VAL A 272 -20.77 10.17 8.17
N ASP A 273 -22.02 10.05 7.72
CA ASP A 273 -22.91 8.96 8.16
C ASP A 273 -22.32 7.61 7.67
N VAL A 274 -22.16 6.64 8.55
CA VAL A 274 -21.66 5.30 8.20
C VAL A 274 -22.81 4.28 8.21
N ASP A 275 -23.25 3.84 7.04
CA ASP A 275 -23.97 2.56 6.88
C ASP A 275 -22.91 1.50 6.51
N ILE A 276 -22.31 0.87 7.53
CA ILE A 276 -21.16 -0.06 7.39
C ILE A 276 -21.57 -1.46 6.88
N ASP A 277 -22.84 -1.67 6.50
CA ASP A 277 -23.39 -2.99 6.15
C ASP A 277 -23.45 -3.31 4.64
N ALA A 278 -22.86 -2.48 3.78
CA ALA A 278 -22.87 -2.74 2.33
C ALA A 278 -21.45 -2.92 1.79
N ALA A 279 -20.88 -4.11 2.02
CA ALA A 279 -19.83 -4.62 1.13
C ALA A 279 -20.42 -4.68 -0.29
N VAL A 280 -20.04 -3.73 -1.13
CA VAL A 280 -20.30 -3.78 -2.57
C VAL A 280 -19.24 -4.71 -3.15
N ASP A 281 -19.66 -5.92 -3.52
CA ASP A 281 -18.89 -6.79 -4.40
C ASP A 281 -18.55 -6.01 -5.68
N PRO A 282 -17.27 -5.82 -6.06
CA PRO A 282 -16.96 -5.45 -7.42
C PRO A 282 -17.35 -6.62 -8.33
N ASP A 283 -18.20 -6.34 -9.31
CA ASP A 283 -18.66 -7.27 -10.34
C ASP A 283 -17.45 -7.91 -11.07
N PRO A 284 -17.24 -9.23 -10.98
CA PRO A 284 -16.10 -9.90 -11.61
C PRO A 284 -16.20 -10.01 -13.14
N ASP A 285 -17.29 -9.55 -13.76
CA ASP A 285 -17.56 -9.72 -15.19
C ASP A 285 -17.31 -8.46 -16.06
N ALA A 286 -16.54 -7.48 -15.59
CA ALA A 286 -16.10 -6.35 -16.42
C ALA A 286 -14.91 -6.72 -17.33
N ASP A 287 -15.24 -7.34 -18.47
CA ASP A 287 -14.51 -7.42 -19.74
C ASP A 287 -13.09 -8.07 -19.77
N SER A 288 -13.08 -9.35 -20.17
CA SER A 288 -12.07 -9.85 -21.12
C SER A 288 -12.76 -10.59 -22.27
N ASP A 289 -13.07 -9.87 -23.34
CA ASP A 289 -13.44 -10.44 -24.65
C ASP A 289 -12.16 -10.57 -25.51
N PRO A 290 -11.65 -11.78 -25.77
CA PRO A 290 -10.44 -11.97 -26.56
C PRO A 290 -10.82 -12.31 -28.00
N THR A 291 -11.41 -11.38 -28.76
CA THR A 291 -11.49 -11.54 -30.22
C THR A 291 -11.45 -10.22 -31.02
N ALA A 292 -10.24 -9.82 -31.45
CA ALA A 292 -10.10 -9.00 -32.66
C ALA A 292 -8.74 -9.23 -33.33
N GLU A 293 -8.71 -10.14 -34.31
CA GLU A 293 -7.66 -10.18 -35.34
C GLU A 293 -7.72 -8.91 -36.19
N GLY A 294 -6.57 -8.23 -36.35
CA GLY A 294 -6.42 -7.06 -37.21
C GLY A 294 -4.97 -6.86 -37.63
N ALA A 295 -4.61 -7.42 -38.78
CA ALA A 295 -3.28 -7.41 -39.39
C ALA A 295 -2.61 -6.03 -39.53
N GLY A 296 -1.31 -5.97 -39.23
CA GLY A 296 -0.42 -4.87 -39.58
C GLY A 296 1.05 -5.23 -39.32
N THR A 297 1.75 -5.72 -40.34
CA THR A 297 3.20 -5.99 -40.31
C THR A 297 4.00 -4.71 -40.04
N PRO A 298 4.89 -4.65 -39.03
CA PRO A 298 5.88 -3.58 -38.91
C PRO A 298 7.13 -3.88 -39.77
N PRO A 299 7.80 -2.86 -40.32
CA PRO A 299 8.99 -3.05 -41.14
C PRO A 299 10.23 -3.39 -40.29
N GLU A 300 11.12 -4.19 -40.89
CA GLU A 300 12.43 -4.58 -40.35
C GLU A 300 13.31 -3.35 -40.08
N SER A 301 13.82 -3.21 -38.86
CA SER A 301 14.90 -2.27 -38.50
C SER A 301 16.18 -3.04 -38.17
N GLU A 302 17.27 -2.62 -38.81
CA GLU A 302 18.63 -3.18 -38.73
C GLU A 302 19.23 -3.14 -37.30
N PRO A 303 20.19 -4.01 -36.98
CA PRO A 303 20.75 -4.11 -35.62
C PRO A 303 21.75 -2.97 -35.34
N GLU A 304 21.56 -2.28 -34.22
CA GLU A 304 22.56 -1.36 -33.66
C GLU A 304 23.61 -2.13 -32.81
N PRO A 305 24.85 -1.62 -32.73
CA PRO A 305 25.99 -2.40 -32.22
C PRO A 305 26.10 -2.38 -30.69
N GLU A 306 26.65 -3.48 -30.14
CA GLU A 306 26.95 -3.64 -28.72
C GLU A 306 27.99 -2.60 -28.23
N PRO A 307 27.83 -2.02 -27.03
CA PRO A 307 28.90 -1.26 -26.40
C PRO A 307 29.83 -2.17 -25.60
N GLU A 308 31.12 -1.95 -25.82
CA GLU A 308 32.26 -2.62 -25.18
C GLU A 308 32.31 -2.41 -23.66
N SER A 309 32.81 -3.44 -22.99
CA SER A 309 33.13 -3.45 -21.56
C SER A 309 34.22 -2.44 -21.19
N GLU A 310 33.94 -1.51 -20.28
CA GLU A 310 34.98 -0.87 -19.47
C GLU A 310 34.69 -0.98 -17.97
N SER A 311 35.69 -1.51 -17.28
CA SER A 311 35.78 -1.75 -15.86
C SER A 311 35.82 -0.46 -15.04
N GLY A 312 35.17 -0.50 -13.89
CA GLY A 312 35.67 0.07 -12.64
C GLY A 312 35.48 1.57 -12.47
N LYS A 313 34.47 1.93 -11.68
CA LYS A 313 34.58 2.98 -10.65
C LYS A 313 33.44 2.81 -9.64
N GLU A 314 33.84 2.60 -8.40
CA GLU A 314 33.02 2.71 -7.21
C GLU A 314 32.10 3.93 -7.30
N ARG A 315 30.79 3.69 -7.21
CA ARG A 315 29.79 4.71 -6.89
C ARG A 315 29.11 4.27 -5.61
N THR A 316 29.28 5.13 -4.61
CA THR A 316 28.59 5.16 -3.34
C THR A 316 27.09 4.98 -3.55
N LEU A 317 26.50 3.98 -2.89
CA LEU A 317 25.07 3.81 -2.74
C LEU A 317 24.50 5.03 -2.00
N GLU A 318 23.76 5.87 -2.71
CA GLU A 318 22.72 6.68 -2.11
C GLU A 318 21.49 5.80 -2.03
N ALA A 319 21.27 5.18 -0.86
CA ALA A 319 20.01 4.57 -0.49
C ALA A 319 18.96 5.68 -0.33
N GLY A 320 18.26 5.98 -1.42
CA GLY A 320 16.99 6.70 -1.37
C GLY A 320 15.90 5.65 -1.24
N GLY A 321 15.46 5.38 -0.01
CA GLY A 321 14.36 4.47 0.29
C GLY A 321 13.13 4.81 -0.57
N GLU A 322 12.76 3.85 -1.41
CA GLU A 322 11.51 3.85 -2.15
C GLU A 322 10.48 3.17 -1.26
N ASP A 323 9.70 3.97 -0.54
CA ASP A 323 8.44 3.51 0.07
C ASP A 323 7.38 4.59 -0.18
N ALA A 324 6.52 4.26 -1.15
CA ALA A 324 5.15 4.72 -1.29
C ALA A 324 4.28 3.58 -0.76
#